data_AF-A0A7C3EQV0-F1
#
_entry.id   AF-A0A7C3EQV0-F1
#
_cell.length_a   1.000
_cell.length_b   1.000
_cell.length_c   1.000
_cell.angle_alpha   90.00
_cell.angle_beta   90.00
_cell.angle_gamma   90.00
#
_symmetry.space_group_name_H-M   'P 1'
#
loop_
_entity.id
_entity.type
_entity.pdbx_description
1 polymer ?
#
loop_
_entity_poly.entity_id
_entity_poly.type
_entity_poly.pdbx_seq_one_letter_code
_entity_poly.pdbx_strand_id
1 'polypeptide(L)'
;MPALLVSESDFVTYRLFFEIKVASKALGVELDFHTEKRIDGVKTDLVVERAGRGVLVLEAKYKKIANRIERLIEPRDPDVVAQAVNYATLGGYPF
;
A
#
# COMPACT_ATOMS: atom_id res chain seq x y z
N MET A 1 -4.50 19.91 -9.23
CA MET A 1 -5.60 19.85 -8.24
C MET A 1 -5.41 18.60 -7.41
N PRO A 2 -5.45 18.63 -6.07
CA PRO A 2 -5.46 17.39 -5.30
C PRO A 2 -6.73 16.61 -5.66
N ALA A 3 -6.58 15.36 -6.07
CA ALA A 3 -7.72 14.49 -6.36
C ALA A 3 -8.60 14.41 -5.12
N LEU A 4 -9.91 14.63 -5.29
CA LEU A 4 -10.87 14.34 -4.23
C LEU A 4 -10.80 12.82 -4.02
N LEU A 5 -10.30 12.38 -2.88
CA LEU A 5 -10.17 10.96 -2.56
C LEU A 5 -11.56 10.43 -2.19
N VAL A 6 -12.28 9.92 -3.19
CA VAL A 6 -13.68 9.46 -3.05
C VAL A 6 -13.79 7.98 -2.70
N SER A 7 -12.71 7.20 -2.86
CA SER A 7 -12.63 5.79 -2.51
C SER A 7 -11.24 5.37 -1.99
N GLU A 8 -11.17 4.18 -1.38
CA GLU A 8 -9.91 3.57 -0.92
C GLU A 8 -8.96 3.31 -2.11
N SER A 9 -9.49 2.79 -3.22
CA SER A 9 -8.74 2.58 -4.46
C SER A 9 -8.17 3.90 -5.03
N ASP A 10 -8.90 5.01 -4.92
CA ASP A 10 -8.42 6.33 -5.34
C ASP A 10 -7.25 6.81 -4.48
N PHE A 11 -7.26 6.56 -3.18
CA PHE A 11 -6.12 6.92 -2.32
C PHE A 11 -4.89 6.10 -2.66
N VAL A 12 -5.05 4.79 -2.78
CA VAL A 12 -3.93 3.90 -3.12
C VAL A 12 -3.33 4.30 -4.46
N THR A 13 -4.16 4.57 -5.45
CA THR A 13 -3.75 4.87 -6.82
C THR A 13 -3.21 6.29 -6.99
N TYR A 14 -3.87 7.30 -6.43
CA TYR A 14 -3.50 8.70 -6.66
C TYR A 14 -2.56 9.28 -5.61
N ARG A 15 -2.47 8.66 -4.43
CA ARG A 15 -1.57 9.11 -3.35
C ARG A 15 -0.38 8.18 -3.19
N LEU A 16 -0.60 6.95 -2.73
CA LEU A 16 0.49 6.04 -2.34
C LEU A 16 1.34 5.63 -3.54
N PHE A 17 0.70 5.16 -4.62
CA PHE A 17 1.41 4.79 -5.84
C PHE A 17 2.22 5.96 -6.38
N PHE A 18 1.62 7.17 -6.43
CA PHE A 18 2.31 8.34 -6.95
C PHE A 18 3.53 8.73 -6.10
N GLU A 19 3.36 8.85 -4.77
CA GLU A 19 4.44 9.25 -3.87
C GLU A 19 5.60 8.24 -3.89
N ILE A 20 5.30 6.93 -3.87
CA ILE A 20 6.35 5.90 -3.86
C ILE A 20 7.04 5.80 -5.22
N LYS A 21 6.30 5.96 -6.33
CA LYS A 21 6.90 5.98 -7.68
C LYS A 21 7.80 7.18 -7.90
N VAL A 22 7.46 8.35 -7.33
CA VAL A 22 8.33 9.52 -7.36
C VAL A 22 9.59 9.27 -6.53
N ALA A 23 9.45 8.69 -5.33
CA ALA A 23 10.58 8.35 -4.48
C ALA A 23 11.52 7.31 -5.13
N SER A 24 10.98 6.25 -5.74
CA SER A 24 11.78 5.22 -6.40
C SER A 24 12.60 5.79 -7.56
N LYS A 25 11.99 6.69 -8.36
CA LYS A 25 12.68 7.40 -9.43
C LYS A 25 13.80 8.30 -8.90
N ALA A 26 13.58 9.01 -7.79
CA ALA A 26 14.61 9.84 -7.17
C ALA A 26 15.80 9.01 -6.65
N LEU A 27 15.55 7.77 -6.22
CA LEU A 27 16.58 6.83 -5.79
C LEU A 27 17.24 6.05 -6.94
N GLY A 28 16.80 6.24 -8.19
CA GLY A 28 17.30 5.51 -9.36
C GLY A 28 16.97 4.01 -9.33
N VAL A 29 15.92 3.61 -8.60
CA VAL A 29 15.51 2.21 -8.49
C VAL A 29 14.30 1.98 -9.39
N GLU A 30 14.43 1.02 -10.30
CA GLU A 30 13.32 0.52 -11.10
C GLU A 30 12.54 -0.52 -10.28
N LEU A 31 11.25 -0.25 -10.10
CA LEU A 31 10.33 -1.06 -9.30
C LEU A 31 9.03 -1.24 -10.11
N ASP A 32 8.46 -2.44 -9.99
CA ASP A 32 7.17 -2.80 -10.54
C ASP A 32 6.09 -2.53 -9.48
N PHE A 33 5.00 -1.88 -9.86
CA PHE A 33 3.93 -1.49 -8.95
C PHE A 33 2.62 -2.15 -9.38
N HIS A 34 1.95 -2.80 -8.44
CA HIS A 34 0.72 -3.53 -8.69
C HIS A 34 -0.33 -3.12 -7.66
N THR A 35 -1.43 -2.52 -8.11
CA THR A 35 -2.61 -2.31 -7.26
C THR A 35 -3.50 -3.54 -7.31
N GLU A 36 -4.17 -3.86 -6.20
CA GLU A 36 -5.16 -4.95 -6.13
C GLU A 36 -4.63 -6.35 -6.48
N LYS A 37 -3.30 -6.56 -6.43
CA LYS A 37 -2.67 -7.86 -6.67
C LYS A 37 -3.13 -8.87 -5.62
N ARG A 38 -3.25 -10.14 -6.01
CA ARG A 38 -3.48 -11.24 -5.06
C ARG A 38 -2.18 -11.90 -4.68
N ILE A 39 -1.91 -11.99 -3.38
CA ILE A 39 -0.82 -12.78 -2.79
C ILE A 39 -1.48 -13.84 -1.92
N ASP A 40 -1.23 -15.12 -2.21
CA ASP A 40 -1.83 -16.28 -1.51
C ASP A 40 -3.34 -16.20 -1.31
N GLY A 41 -4.04 -15.69 -2.33
CA GLY A 41 -5.50 -15.55 -2.33
C GLY A 41 -6.04 -14.30 -1.65
N VAL A 42 -5.20 -13.50 -0.98
CA VAL A 42 -5.59 -12.24 -0.35
C VAL A 42 -5.35 -11.06 -1.30
N LYS A 43 -6.36 -10.21 -1.46
CA LYS A 43 -6.27 -8.97 -2.25
C LYS A 43 -5.54 -7.91 -1.41
N THR A 44 -4.42 -7.42 -1.91
CA THR A 44 -3.62 -6.34 -1.29
C THR A 44 -3.88 -5.02 -1.98
N ASP A 45 -3.80 -3.90 -1.27
CA ASP A 45 -4.00 -2.58 -1.86
C ASP A 45 -2.88 -2.21 -2.84
N LEU A 46 -1.61 -2.32 -2.42
CA LEU A 46 -0.45 -2.02 -3.27
C LEU A 46 0.71 -2.99 -2.97
N VAL A 47 1.25 -3.57 -4.03
CA VAL A 47 2.46 -4.40 -4.01
C VAL A 47 3.52 -3.73 -4.87
N VAL A 48 4.73 -3.67 -4.35
CA VAL A 48 5.91 -3.18 -5.05
C VAL A 48 6.90 -4.33 -5.17
N GLU A 49 7.38 -4.58 -6.38
CA GLU A 49 8.31 -5.66 -6.68
C GLU A 49 9.55 -5.13 -7.40
N ARG A 50 10.60 -5.94 -7.40
CA ARG A 50 11.79 -5.74 -8.21
C ARG A 50 12.17 -7.07 -8.83
N ALA A 51 12.10 -7.15 -10.16
CA ALA A 51 12.41 -8.37 -10.90
C ALA A 51 11.62 -9.60 -10.37
N GLY A 52 10.32 -9.40 -10.13
CA GLY A 52 9.41 -10.44 -9.63
C GLY A 52 9.61 -10.86 -8.17
N ARG A 53 10.51 -10.18 -7.44
CA ARG A 53 10.64 -10.34 -5.98
C ARG A 53 9.93 -9.21 -5.28
N GLY A 54 9.17 -9.56 -4.26
CA GLY A 54 8.53 -8.58 -3.41
C GLY A 54 9.53 -7.61 -2.75
N VAL A 55 9.25 -6.30 -2.80
CA VAL A 55 10.02 -5.23 -2.12
C VAL A 55 9.21 -4.44 -1.08
N LEU A 56 7.90 -4.23 -1.31
CA LEU A 56 7.00 -3.67 -0.31
C LEU A 56 5.56 -4.16 -0.53
N VAL A 57 4.84 -4.46 0.56
CA VAL A 57 3.38 -4.62 0.53
C VAL A 57 2.76 -3.55 1.42
N LEU A 58 1.75 -2.87 0.90
CA LEU A 58 1.02 -1.83 1.60
C LEU A 58 -0.45 -2.20 1.66
N GLU A 59 -0.98 -2.14 2.87
CA GLU A 59 -2.39 -2.21 3.18
C GLU A 59 -2.76 -0.88 3.83
N ALA A 60 -3.74 -0.18 3.26
CA ALA A 60 -4.18 1.09 3.75
C ALA A 60 -5.59 0.95 4.32
N LYS A 61 -5.73 1.22 5.61
CA LYS A 61 -7.04 1.23 6.29
C LYS A 61 -7.57 2.65 6.38
N TYR A 62 -8.89 2.79 6.25
CA TYR A 62 -9.57 4.08 6.35
C TYR A 62 -10.84 3.95 7.20
N LYS A 63 -11.20 5.03 7.89
CA LYS A 63 -12.48 5.16 8.57
C LYS A 63 -13.32 6.21 7.84
N LYS A 64 -14.46 5.79 7.29
CA LYS A 64 -15.39 6.70 6.62
C LYS A 64 -16.15 7.50 7.68
N ILE A 65 -15.80 8.76 7.87
CA ILE A 65 -16.57 9.71 8.69
C ILE A 65 -17.28 10.65 7.72
N ALA A 66 -18.56 10.93 7.95
CA ALA A 66 -19.45 11.62 7.01
C ALA A 66 -18.73 12.70 6.15
N ASN A 67 -18.68 12.45 4.84
CA ASN A 67 -18.12 13.31 3.79
C ASN A 67 -16.62 13.64 3.81
N ARG A 68 -15.77 13.02 4.65
CA ARG A 68 -14.30 13.12 4.57
C ARG A 68 -13.59 11.83 4.98
N ILE A 69 -12.63 11.38 4.18
CA ILE A 69 -11.66 10.35 4.58
C ILE A 69 -10.58 11.05 5.41
N GLU A 70 -10.60 10.88 6.73
CA GLU A 70 -9.50 11.29 7.61
C GLU A 70 -8.83 10.07 8.22
N ARG A 71 -7.49 10.14 8.33
CA ARG A 71 -6.60 9.05 8.74
C ARG A 71 -6.68 8.88 10.25
N LEU A 72 -7.70 8.19 10.72
CA LEU A 72 -8.04 8.03 12.15
C LEU A 72 -7.71 6.62 12.66
N ILE A 73 -6.57 6.08 12.25
CA ILE A 73 -6.08 4.76 12.66
C ILE A 73 -4.64 4.94 13.10
N GLU A 74 -4.34 4.52 14.33
CA GLU A 74 -3.01 4.56 14.92
C GLU A 74 -2.10 3.61 14.11
N PRO A 75 -1.03 4.09 13.44
CA PRO A 75 -0.18 3.23 12.61
C PRO A 75 0.54 2.11 13.40
N ARG A 76 0.55 2.23 14.73
CA ARG A 76 1.13 1.26 15.68
C ARG A 76 0.08 0.35 16.31
N ASP A 77 -1.17 0.42 15.85
CA ASP A 77 -2.21 -0.50 16.28
C ASP A 77 -1.73 -1.96 16.05
N PRO A 78 -1.77 -2.82 17.07
CA PRO A 78 -1.33 -4.21 16.96
C PRO A 78 -1.97 -4.97 15.80
N ASP A 79 -3.23 -4.69 15.46
CA ASP A 79 -3.94 -5.38 14.38
C ASP A 79 -3.40 -4.95 13.01
N VAL A 80 -3.05 -3.67 12.86
CA VAL A 80 -2.41 -3.13 11.64
C VAL A 80 -1.02 -3.74 11.46
N VAL A 81 -0.24 -3.83 12.53
CA VAL A 81 1.10 -4.43 12.51
C VAL A 81 1.02 -5.92 12.21
N ALA A 82 0.10 -6.65 12.86
CA ALA A 82 -0.09 -8.08 12.63
C ALA A 82 -0.47 -8.38 11.17
N GLN A 83 -1.34 -7.55 10.58
CA GLN A 83 -1.74 -7.71 9.17
C GLN A 83 -0.55 -7.46 8.22
N ALA A 84 0.25 -6.41 8.46
CA ALA A 84 1.43 -6.11 7.65
C ALA A 84 2.52 -7.20 7.73
N VAL A 85 2.78 -7.72 8.94
CA VAL A 85 3.74 -8.82 9.16
C VAL A 85 3.30 -10.10 8.46
N ASN A 86 2.00 -10.42 8.53
CA ASN A 86 1.45 -11.59 7.81
C ASN A 86 1.67 -11.48 6.30
N TYR A 87 1.45 -10.29 5.71
CA TYR A 87 1.68 -10.08 4.28
C TYR A 87 3.15 -10.18 3.87
N ALA A 88 4.07 -9.63 4.68
CA ALA A 88 5.51 -9.77 4.45
C ALA A 88 5.93 -11.26 4.49
N THR A 89 5.39 -12.02 5.44
CA THR A 89 5.68 -13.45 5.61
C THR A 89 5.17 -14.29 4.43
N LEU A 90 3.93 -14.07 4.00
CA LEU A 90 3.34 -14.78 2.85
C LEU A 90 4.04 -14.44 1.53
N GLY A 91 4.47 -13.19 1.35
CA GLY A 91 5.14 -12.74 0.14
C GLY A 91 6.62 -13.14 0.01
N GLY A 92 7.18 -13.88 0.97
CA GLY A 92 8.58 -14.33 0.95
C GLY A 92 9.61 -13.21 1.16
N TYR A 93 9.22 -12.13 1.85
CA TYR A 93 10.09 -11.00 2.11
C TYR A 93 11.07 -11.33 3.25
N PRO A 94 12.39 -11.14 3.05
CA PRO A 94 13.31 -11.15 4.17
C PRO A 94 13.09 -9.85 4.96
N PHE A 95 12.70 -10.01 6.21
CA PHE A 95 12.54 -8.98 7.24
C PHE A 95 13.43 -7.74 7.07
#